data_AF-A0A354Z0R7-F1
#
_entry.id   AF-A0A354Z0R7-F1
#
_cell.length_a   1.000
_cell.length_b   1.000
_cell.length_c   1.000
_cell.angle_alpha   90.00
_cell.angle_beta   90.00
_cell.angle_gamma   90.00
#
_symmetry.space_group_name_H-M   'P 1'
#
loop_
_entity.id
_entity.type
_entity.pdbx_description
1 polymer ?
#
loop_
_entity_poly.entity_id
_entity_poly.type
_entity_poly.pdbx_seq_one_letter_code
_entity_poly.pdbx_strand_id
1 'polypeptide(L)'
;MAHPRLRSLIRSRRSLIARCSIALRVLAILLLSVVLTPDASGQRATVPSAPSQADLRLHGSNTIGETLAPALVEAWLARDGYRDQTRREPVFEERVISGRSGTAVRTVEVKAHGSGTAFASLLAGQADIGMSSRPVQTQEVLAGAEVIGRLDEPGQEVVLALDGLAIIVHPSNPLRGLATSQVRAVFSGRLRDWAELGGRPGRIALHARDDRSGTWDSFRSMVLGTASLSPAARRYESTVELAAAVAADPMAIGFVGLVGVNDRVRALAVSDGGAAVAPSEREVSVEDYPLSRRLFLYLKPGEKNP
;
A
#
# COMPACT_ATOMS: atom_id res chain seq x y z
N MET A 1 -56.86 -54.93 2.40
CA MET A 1 -55.70 -55.85 2.33
C MET A 1 -54.52 -55.15 3.02
N ALA A 2 -54.30 -55.11 4.33
CA ALA A 2 -54.42 -56.04 5.46
C ALA A 2 -53.35 -57.16 5.52
N HIS A 3 -52.34 -56.91 6.36
CA HIS A 3 -51.70 -57.82 7.32
C HIS A 3 -50.38 -58.58 6.99
N PRO A 4 -49.57 -58.87 8.03
CA PRO A 4 -48.11 -58.94 8.08
C PRO A 4 -47.69 -60.36 8.53
N ARG A 5 -46.54 -60.53 9.23
CA ARG A 5 -46.24 -61.50 10.31
C ARG A 5 -44.79 -62.04 10.16
N LEU A 6 -43.92 -61.74 11.15
CA LEU A 6 -43.43 -62.63 12.24
C LEU A 6 -42.44 -63.71 11.72
N ARG A 7 -41.32 -64.08 12.34
CA ARG A 7 -40.79 -64.04 13.72
C ARG A 7 -39.35 -64.62 13.60
N SER A 8 -38.28 -63.98 14.11
CA SER A 8 -37.79 -63.94 15.50
C SER A 8 -37.00 -65.18 15.97
N LEU A 9 -36.04 -64.90 16.87
CA LEU A 9 -35.42 -65.74 17.93
C LEU A 9 -34.06 -66.37 17.52
N ILE A 10 -32.97 -66.35 18.30
CA ILE A 10 -32.80 -66.13 19.75
C ILE A 10 -31.31 -65.93 20.13
N ARG A 11 -31.04 -64.96 21.04
CA ARG A 11 -30.21 -64.98 22.28
C ARG A 11 -28.77 -65.56 22.24
N SER A 12 -27.79 -65.16 23.06
CA SER A 12 -27.61 -64.33 24.28
C SER A 12 -26.09 -64.40 24.63
N ARG A 13 -25.41 -63.51 25.38
CA ARG A 13 -25.44 -63.29 26.85
C ARG A 13 -24.44 -62.13 27.16
N ARG A 14 -24.84 -61.06 27.86
CA ARG A 14 -24.60 -60.75 29.32
C ARG A 14 -23.11 -60.67 29.71
N SER A 15 -22.53 -59.48 29.86
CA SER A 15 -22.45 -58.63 31.09
C SER A 15 -21.55 -59.18 32.20
N LEU A 16 -20.60 -58.40 32.72
CA LEU A 16 -20.31 -58.17 34.16
C LEU A 16 -18.96 -57.41 34.39
N ILE A 17 -19.03 -56.31 35.17
CA ILE A 17 -18.12 -55.90 36.28
C ILE A 17 -16.70 -55.39 35.92
N ALA A 18 -16.02 -54.49 36.62
CA ALA A 18 -16.21 -53.36 37.55
C ALA A 18 -14.80 -52.99 38.07
N ARG A 19 -14.59 -51.73 38.52
CA ARG A 19 -13.62 -51.27 39.56
C ARG A 19 -12.12 -51.27 39.18
N CYS A 20 -11.42 -50.13 39.24
CA CYS A 20 -10.87 -49.39 40.41
C CYS A 20 -9.50 -49.91 40.90
N SER A 21 -8.66 -49.01 41.43
CA SER A 21 -7.35 -49.16 42.15
C SER A 21 -6.12 -48.86 41.28
N ILE A 22 -5.41 -47.72 41.42
CA ILE A 22 -4.51 -47.25 42.51
C ILE A 22 -3.27 -48.15 42.66
N ALA A 23 -2.08 -47.51 42.57
CA ALA A 23 -0.74 -47.88 43.10
C ALA A 23 0.34 -47.61 42.01
N LEU A 24 1.53 -47.02 42.23
CA LEU A 24 2.28 -46.63 43.43
C LEU A 24 3.59 -45.93 43.00
N ARG A 25 4.03 -44.90 43.77
CA ARG A 25 5.41 -44.50 44.19
C ARG A 25 6.51 -44.27 43.12
N VAL A 26 7.15 -43.08 42.96
CA VAL A 26 7.96 -42.20 43.86
C VAL A 26 9.45 -42.60 44.01
N LEU A 27 10.33 -41.58 43.85
CA LEU A 27 11.76 -41.40 44.30
C LEU A 27 12.87 -42.03 43.42
N ALA A 28 14.07 -41.48 43.20
CA ALA A 28 14.77 -40.17 43.32
C ALA A 28 16.30 -40.40 43.03
N ILE A 29 17.13 -39.34 43.15
CA ILE A 29 18.60 -39.32 43.46
C ILE A 29 19.55 -39.52 42.24
N LEU A 30 20.67 -38.82 42.01
CA LEU A 30 21.33 -37.56 42.42
C LEU A 30 22.60 -37.41 41.53
N LEU A 31 23.12 -36.17 41.38
CA LEU A 31 24.52 -35.72 41.20
C LEU A 31 25.36 -36.15 39.98
N LEU A 32 25.92 -35.16 39.26
CA LEU A 32 27.36 -34.82 39.40
C LEU A 32 27.69 -33.44 38.79
N SER A 33 28.31 -32.60 39.61
CA SER A 33 28.94 -31.32 39.26
C SER A 33 30.37 -31.52 38.79
N VAL A 34 30.76 -30.88 37.68
CA VAL A 34 32.17 -30.62 37.30
C VAL A 34 32.31 -29.16 36.90
N VAL A 35 33.41 -28.56 37.36
CA VAL A 35 33.73 -27.13 37.40
C VAL A 35 35.00 -26.87 36.58
N LEU A 36 35.04 -25.68 35.95
CA LEU A 36 36.17 -24.93 35.30
C LEU A 36 36.67 -25.45 33.93
N THR A 37 36.81 -24.61 32.90
CA THR A 37 37.60 -23.36 32.85
C THR A 37 37.03 -22.30 31.88
N PRO A 38 37.30 -20.99 32.07
CA PRO A 38 37.04 -19.96 31.06
C PRO A 38 38.32 -19.64 30.27
N ASP A 39 38.29 -19.85 28.95
CA ASP A 39 39.37 -19.40 28.07
C ASP A 39 39.04 -17.99 27.54
N ALA A 40 39.99 -17.07 27.76
CA ALA A 40 39.88 -15.67 27.43
C ALA A 40 40.64 -15.40 26.13
N SER A 41 39.91 -15.30 25.02
CA SER A 41 40.37 -14.60 23.82
C SER A 41 39.30 -13.62 23.38
N GLY A 42 39.50 -12.36 23.80
CA GLY A 42 38.64 -11.24 23.48
C GLY A 42 38.77 -10.81 22.02
N GLN A 43 37.85 -11.30 21.20
CA GLN A 43 37.32 -10.53 20.08
C GLN A 43 35.82 -10.40 20.30
N ARG A 44 35.41 -9.27 20.90
CA ARG A 44 34.02 -8.85 20.84
C ARG A 44 33.71 -8.57 19.37
N ALA A 45 33.17 -9.56 18.68
CA ALA A 45 32.37 -9.32 17.50
C ALA A 45 31.35 -8.24 17.88
N THR A 46 31.43 -7.08 17.24
CA THR A 46 30.40 -6.06 17.33
C THR A 46 29.13 -6.70 16.80
N VAL A 47 28.30 -7.19 17.71
CA VAL A 47 26.90 -7.52 17.42
C VAL A 47 26.31 -6.28 16.75
N PRO A 48 25.69 -6.40 15.56
CA PRO A 48 24.96 -5.27 14.99
C PRO A 48 24.00 -4.77 16.05
N SER A 49 24.22 -3.54 16.50
CA SER A 49 23.29 -2.84 17.39
C SER A 49 21.90 -2.97 16.78
N ALA A 50 20.93 -3.37 17.61
CA ALA A 50 19.51 -3.28 17.28
C ALA A 50 19.23 -1.97 16.53
N PRO A 51 18.29 -1.94 15.56
CA PRO A 51 18.00 -0.70 14.83
C PRO A 51 17.75 0.39 15.87
N SER A 52 18.59 1.42 15.86
CA SER A 52 18.32 2.65 16.61
C SER A 52 16.90 3.04 16.23
N GLN A 53 16.01 3.10 17.22
CA GLN A 53 14.65 3.60 17.06
C GLN A 53 14.73 4.87 16.21
N ALA A 54 14.16 4.85 15.00
CA ALA A 54 14.25 5.98 14.09
C ALA A 54 13.73 7.23 14.80
N ASP A 55 14.38 8.37 14.57
CA ASP A 55 14.00 9.65 15.17
C ASP A 55 12.65 10.14 14.64
N LEU A 56 12.24 9.67 13.46
CA LEU A 56 10.95 9.95 12.86
C LEU A 56 10.52 8.78 11.96
N ARG A 57 9.23 8.41 11.99
CA ARG A 57 8.66 7.30 11.20
C ARG A 57 7.45 7.77 10.39
N LEU A 58 7.55 7.66 9.07
CA LEU A 58 6.49 8.02 8.12
C LEU A 58 5.95 6.76 7.46
N HIS A 59 4.69 6.38 7.71
CA HIS A 59 4.11 5.17 7.11
C HIS A 59 2.85 5.47 6.28
N GLY A 60 2.63 4.76 5.18
CA GLY A 60 1.39 4.81 4.42
C GLY A 60 1.55 4.81 2.90
N SER A 61 0.98 5.82 2.25
CA SER A 61 0.83 5.91 0.79
C SER A 61 2.12 5.70 0.01
N ASN A 62 2.10 4.77 -0.94
CA ASN A 62 3.19 4.54 -1.87
C ASN A 62 3.44 5.75 -2.78
N THR A 63 2.37 6.49 -3.12
CA THR A 63 2.48 7.71 -3.95
C THR A 63 3.40 8.73 -3.30
N ILE A 64 3.30 8.86 -1.98
CA ILE A 64 4.13 9.78 -1.20
C ILE A 64 5.48 9.12 -0.89
N GLY A 65 5.49 7.88 -0.39
CA GLY A 65 6.66 7.18 0.13
C GLY A 65 7.68 6.70 -0.92
N GLU A 66 7.31 6.62 -2.20
CA GLU A 66 8.22 6.22 -3.28
C GLU A 66 9.27 7.31 -3.56
N THR A 67 8.83 8.56 -3.71
CA THR A 67 9.68 9.68 -4.15
C THR A 67 9.53 10.94 -3.30
N LEU A 68 8.30 11.37 -3.01
CA LEU A 68 8.05 12.67 -2.38
C LEU A 68 8.53 12.73 -0.92
N ALA A 69 8.15 11.77 -0.07
CA ALA A 69 8.59 11.73 1.32
C ALA A 69 10.12 11.60 1.44
N PRO A 70 10.81 10.71 0.69
CA PRO A 70 12.27 10.69 0.69
C PRO A 70 12.90 12.04 0.38
N ALA A 71 12.44 12.72 -0.67
CA ALA A 71 12.96 14.04 -1.06
C ALA A 71 12.72 15.11 0.02
N LEU A 72 11.53 15.10 0.65
CA LEU A 72 11.21 16.04 1.74
C LEU A 72 12.07 15.78 2.98
N VAL A 73 12.32 14.52 3.32
CA VAL A 73 13.17 14.13 4.45
C VAL A 73 14.62 14.56 4.19
N GLU A 74 15.16 14.31 3.01
CA GLU A 74 16.51 14.71 2.62
C GLU A 74 16.67 16.25 2.68
N ALA A 75 15.68 16.98 2.16
CA ALA A 75 15.65 18.45 2.23
C ALA A 75 15.54 18.97 3.67
N TRP A 76 14.71 18.35 4.52
CA TRP A 76 14.58 18.70 5.94
C TRP A 76 15.88 18.48 6.71
N LEU A 77 16.52 17.31 6.53
CA LEU A 77 17.82 17.01 7.12
C LEU A 77 18.87 18.05 6.68
N ALA A 78 18.91 18.39 5.39
CA ALA A 78 19.84 19.38 4.87
C ALA A 78 19.62 20.77 5.49
N ARG A 79 18.35 21.21 5.59
CA ARG A 79 17.96 22.47 6.22
C ARG A 79 18.40 22.53 7.69
N ASP A 80 18.24 21.43 8.42
CA ASP A 80 18.57 21.32 9.85
C ASP A 80 20.08 21.08 10.10
N GLY A 81 20.93 21.22 9.08
CA GLY A 81 22.38 21.12 9.23
C GLY A 81 22.94 19.71 9.17
N TYR A 82 22.10 18.69 8.92
CA TYR A 82 22.55 17.33 8.68
C TYR A 82 23.10 17.22 7.24
N ARG A 83 24.29 16.64 7.13
CA ARG A 83 25.07 16.40 5.91
C ARG A 83 25.33 14.89 5.78
N ASP A 84 26.13 14.48 4.80
CA ASP A 84 26.52 13.08 4.56
C ASP A 84 25.32 12.13 4.56
N GLN A 85 24.28 12.51 3.82
CA GLN A 85 23.01 11.79 3.85
C GLN A 85 23.13 10.44 3.15
N THR A 86 22.47 9.42 3.71
CA THR A 86 22.37 8.09 3.09
C THR A 86 20.93 7.66 3.00
N ARG A 87 20.58 7.00 1.90
CA ARG A 87 19.29 6.34 1.69
C ARG A 87 19.53 4.86 1.52
N ARG A 88 18.88 4.06 2.35
CA ARG A 88 18.90 2.59 2.25
C ARG A 88 17.48 2.07 2.10
N GLU A 89 17.32 0.98 1.38
CA GLU A 89 16.06 0.27 1.20
C GLU A 89 16.23 -1.16 1.74
N PRO A 90 16.12 -1.37 3.07
CA PRO A 90 16.32 -2.69 3.67
C PRO A 90 15.28 -3.72 3.24
N VAL A 91 14.03 -3.27 3.01
CA VAL A 91 12.92 -4.07 2.51
C VAL A 91 12.27 -3.25 1.40
N PHE A 92 11.69 -3.93 0.41
CA PHE A 92 10.93 -3.29 -0.64
C PHE A 92 9.92 -2.30 -0.04
N GLU A 93 9.90 -1.05 -0.53
CA GLU A 93 9.02 0.03 -0.03
C GLU A 93 9.28 0.51 1.40
N GLU A 94 10.28 -0.02 2.08
CA GLU A 94 10.75 0.49 3.36
C GLU A 94 12.11 1.15 3.18
N ARG A 95 12.22 2.42 3.57
CA ARG A 95 13.42 3.22 3.40
C ARG A 95 13.88 3.76 4.73
N VAL A 96 15.19 3.81 4.88
CA VAL A 96 15.86 4.44 6.01
C VAL A 96 16.76 5.52 5.46
N ILE A 97 16.43 6.76 5.78
CA ILE A 97 17.19 7.95 5.37
C ILE A 97 17.88 8.48 6.61
N SER A 98 19.19 8.69 6.53
CA SER A 98 19.96 9.25 7.64
C SER A 98 20.80 10.43 7.20
N GLY A 99 21.11 11.31 8.15
CA GLY A 99 22.05 12.40 7.98
C GLY A 99 22.88 12.60 9.24
N ARG A 100 24.03 13.25 9.11
CA ARG A 100 24.98 13.50 10.20
C ARG A 100 25.29 14.99 10.35
N SER A 101 25.33 15.48 11.59
CA SER A 101 25.81 16.83 11.93
C SER A 101 26.82 16.72 13.07
N GLY A 102 28.12 16.83 12.75
CA GLY A 102 29.19 16.52 13.70
C GLY A 102 29.12 15.05 14.15
N THR A 103 28.91 14.82 15.45
CA THR A 103 28.71 13.47 16.02
C THR A 103 27.24 13.04 16.07
N ALA A 104 26.29 13.96 15.86
CA ALA A 104 24.87 13.65 15.87
C ALA A 104 24.46 12.95 14.57
N VAL A 105 23.67 11.90 14.68
CA VAL A 105 23.04 11.20 13.54
C VAL A 105 21.54 11.28 13.73
N ARG A 106 20.81 11.65 12.67
CA ARG A 106 19.36 11.49 12.60
C ARG A 106 19.00 10.43 11.58
N THR A 107 17.99 9.64 11.90
CA THR A 107 17.47 8.55 11.08
C THR A 107 15.96 8.68 10.96
N VAL A 108 15.46 8.64 9.73
CA VAL A 108 14.04 8.68 9.39
C VAL A 108 13.67 7.39 8.68
N GLU A 109 12.63 6.74 9.16
CA GLU A 109 12.03 5.57 8.52
C GLU A 109 10.85 6.00 7.65
N VAL A 110 10.77 5.45 6.44
CA VAL A 110 9.64 5.64 5.53
C VAL A 110 9.13 4.28 5.10
N LYS A 111 7.88 3.92 5.41
CA LYS A 111 7.24 2.67 4.95
C LYS A 111 6.06 2.96 4.04
N ALA A 112 6.11 2.48 2.81
CA ALA A 112 5.17 2.80 1.75
C ALA A 112 4.27 1.59 1.43
N HIS A 113 3.30 1.26 2.29
CA HIS A 113 2.44 0.06 2.14
C HIS A 113 0.95 0.36 1.89
N GLY A 114 0.66 1.55 1.39
CA GLY A 114 -0.67 1.96 0.95
C GLY A 114 -1.34 2.89 1.96
N SER A 115 -2.20 3.78 1.46
CA SER A 115 -2.81 4.85 2.26
C SER A 115 -3.57 4.37 3.51
N GLY A 116 -4.21 3.18 3.45
CA GLY A 116 -4.91 2.62 4.61
C GLY A 116 -3.97 2.17 5.74
N THR A 117 -2.72 1.81 5.42
CA THR A 117 -1.75 1.39 6.44
C THR A 117 -1.26 2.56 7.29
N ALA A 118 -1.35 3.80 6.79
CA ALA A 118 -1.03 5.00 7.56
C ALA A 118 -1.78 5.04 8.89
N PHE A 119 -3.10 4.84 8.84
CA PHE A 119 -3.98 4.95 10.00
C PHE A 119 -3.79 3.80 10.98
N ALA A 120 -3.59 2.58 10.46
CA ALA A 120 -3.27 1.42 11.27
C ALA A 120 -1.91 1.57 11.97
N SER A 121 -0.88 2.07 11.28
CA SER A 121 0.44 2.32 11.85
C SER A 121 0.44 3.43 12.89
N LEU A 122 -0.32 4.51 12.67
CA LEU A 122 -0.50 5.57 13.67
C LEU A 122 -1.18 5.02 14.93
N LEU A 123 -2.25 4.23 14.77
CA LEU A 123 -2.98 3.61 15.88
C LEU A 123 -2.10 2.63 16.67
N ALA A 124 -1.27 1.85 15.97
CA ALA A 124 -0.35 0.90 16.59
C ALA A 124 0.91 1.56 17.19
N GLY A 125 1.07 2.88 17.10
CA GLY A 125 2.27 3.61 17.54
C GLY A 125 3.53 3.26 16.73
N GLN A 126 3.35 2.68 15.53
CA GLN A 126 4.42 2.29 14.62
C GLN A 126 4.88 3.43 13.72
N ALA A 127 4.03 4.43 13.50
CA ALA A 127 4.34 5.66 12.79
C ALA A 127 4.13 6.89 13.67
N ASP A 128 4.90 7.93 13.37
CA ASP A 128 4.76 9.26 13.95
C ASP A 128 3.98 10.18 13.00
N ILE A 129 4.09 9.95 11.68
CA ILE A 129 3.34 10.62 10.63
C ILE A 129 2.71 9.59 9.69
N GLY A 130 1.41 9.71 9.45
CA GLY A 130 0.71 8.92 8.44
C GLY A 130 0.77 9.60 7.07
N MET A 131 1.04 8.85 5.99
CA MET A 131 1.02 9.36 4.62
C MET A 131 -0.21 8.80 3.89
N SER A 132 -1.04 9.64 3.27
CA SER A 132 -2.23 9.14 2.55
C SER A 132 -2.46 9.87 1.22
N SER A 133 -2.89 9.15 0.20
CA SER A 133 -3.33 9.72 -1.10
C SER A 133 -4.85 9.90 -1.21
N ARG A 134 -5.55 9.80 -0.07
CA ARG A 134 -6.98 10.06 0.09
C ARG A 134 -7.27 10.56 1.51
N PRO A 135 -8.42 11.20 1.76
CA PRO A 135 -8.86 11.47 3.12
C PRO A 135 -8.96 10.19 3.96
N VAL A 136 -8.83 10.34 5.27
CA VAL A 136 -9.14 9.31 6.26
C VAL A 136 -10.62 8.92 6.14
N GLN A 137 -10.90 7.62 6.16
CA GLN A 137 -12.28 7.14 6.08
C GLN A 137 -12.93 7.15 7.45
N THR A 138 -14.26 7.31 7.49
CA THR A 138 -15.02 7.30 8.75
C THR A 138 -14.71 6.08 9.62
N GLN A 139 -14.60 4.89 9.03
CA GLN A 139 -14.24 3.67 9.76
C GLN A 139 -12.83 3.71 10.37
N GLU A 140 -11.87 4.35 9.70
CA GLU A 140 -10.50 4.52 10.18
C GLU A 140 -10.44 5.54 11.32
N VAL A 141 -11.22 6.63 11.22
CA VAL A 141 -11.39 7.61 12.30
C VAL A 141 -11.97 6.94 13.54
N LEU A 142 -13.08 6.21 13.38
CA LEU A 142 -13.77 5.57 14.50
C LEU A 142 -12.90 4.49 15.18
N ALA A 143 -12.10 3.76 14.41
CA ALA A 143 -11.20 2.74 14.95
C ALA A 143 -10.08 3.32 15.83
N GLY A 144 -9.64 4.56 15.56
CA GLY A 144 -8.55 5.21 16.29
C GLY A 144 -8.97 6.25 17.32
N ALA A 145 -10.21 6.72 17.29
CA ALA A 145 -10.67 7.90 18.02
C ALA A 145 -10.40 7.87 19.54
N GLU A 146 -10.57 6.71 20.18
CA GLU A 146 -10.36 6.58 21.63
C GLU A 146 -8.88 6.44 22.03
N VAL A 147 -8.02 6.04 21.10
CA VAL A 147 -6.61 5.72 21.37
C VAL A 147 -5.69 6.88 20.96
N ILE A 148 -5.88 7.37 19.74
CA ILE A 148 -5.03 8.39 19.13
C ILE A 148 -5.81 9.65 18.78
N GLY A 149 -7.06 9.78 19.23
CA GLY A 149 -7.92 10.91 18.85
C GLY A 149 -8.43 10.84 17.41
N ARG A 150 -9.23 11.83 17.02
CA ARG A 150 -9.85 11.91 15.70
C ARG A 150 -8.90 12.57 14.70
N LEU A 151 -8.60 11.85 13.61
CA LEU A 151 -7.68 12.30 12.56
C LEU A 151 -8.33 13.19 11.48
N ASP A 152 -9.66 13.30 11.50
CA ASP A 152 -10.43 14.19 10.63
C ASP A 152 -10.70 15.58 11.26
N GLU A 153 -10.10 15.85 12.43
CA GLU A 153 -10.17 17.16 13.07
C GLU A 153 -9.16 18.16 12.48
N PRO A 154 -9.47 19.47 12.50
CA PRO A 154 -8.54 20.49 12.04
C PRO A 154 -7.15 20.37 12.67
N GLY A 155 -6.12 20.45 11.83
CA GLY A 155 -4.71 20.34 12.24
C GLY A 155 -4.17 18.90 12.31
N GLN A 156 -5.02 17.87 12.19
CA GLN A 156 -4.56 16.48 12.09
C GLN A 156 -4.39 16.02 10.65
N GLU A 157 -5.07 16.69 9.72
CA GLU A 157 -4.93 16.50 8.27
C GLU A 157 -4.17 17.68 7.66
N VAL A 158 -3.00 17.42 7.08
CA VAL A 158 -2.20 18.42 6.37
C VAL A 158 -2.15 18.05 4.89
N VAL A 159 -2.71 18.90 4.03
CA VAL A 159 -2.56 18.75 2.58
C VAL A 159 -1.12 19.08 2.21
N LEU A 160 -0.39 18.07 1.77
CA LEU A 160 1.02 18.16 1.37
C LEU A 160 1.16 18.64 -0.08
N ALA A 161 0.35 18.09 -0.98
CA ALA A 161 0.40 18.39 -2.41
C ALA A 161 -0.90 18.00 -3.12
N LEU A 162 -1.08 18.54 -4.32
CA LEU A 162 -2.06 18.07 -5.30
C LEU A 162 -1.32 17.33 -6.42
N ASP A 163 -1.91 16.22 -6.86
CA ASP A 163 -1.39 15.40 -7.95
C ASP A 163 -2.54 14.93 -8.85
N GLY A 164 -2.22 14.61 -10.10
CA GLY A 164 -3.19 14.13 -11.09
C GLY A 164 -2.86 12.71 -11.55
N LEU A 165 -3.89 11.91 -11.78
CA LEU A 165 -3.75 10.64 -12.49
C LEU A 165 -4.15 10.82 -13.96
N ALA A 166 -3.22 10.63 -14.88
CA ALA A 166 -3.47 10.77 -16.30
C ALA A 166 -3.76 9.41 -16.96
N ILE A 167 -4.81 9.34 -17.77
CA ILE A 167 -5.07 8.22 -18.67
C ILE A 167 -4.31 8.50 -19.97
N ILE A 168 -3.38 7.63 -20.32
CA ILE A 168 -2.52 7.78 -21.49
C ILE A 168 -2.89 6.78 -22.58
N VAL A 169 -2.80 7.23 -23.82
CA VAL A 169 -3.00 6.43 -25.04
C VAL A 169 -1.90 6.73 -26.04
N HIS A 170 -1.78 5.88 -27.06
CA HIS A 170 -0.94 6.17 -28.20
C HIS A 170 -1.33 7.50 -28.88
N PRO A 171 -0.38 8.32 -29.37
CA PRO A 171 -0.66 9.62 -29.98
C PRO A 171 -1.65 9.60 -31.15
N SER A 172 -1.69 8.50 -31.92
CA SER A 172 -2.60 8.32 -33.07
C SER A 172 -4.03 7.89 -32.70
N ASN A 173 -4.31 7.57 -31.44
CA ASN A 173 -5.67 7.27 -31.00
C ASN A 173 -6.58 8.49 -31.31
N PRO A 174 -7.80 8.34 -31.83
CA PRO A 174 -8.63 9.49 -32.21
C PRO A 174 -9.38 10.14 -31.02
N LEU A 175 -9.54 9.42 -29.90
CA LEU A 175 -10.37 9.89 -28.79
C LEU A 175 -9.74 11.08 -28.07
N ARG A 176 -10.55 12.08 -27.75
CA ARG A 176 -10.11 13.29 -27.02
C ARG A 176 -10.27 13.17 -25.52
N GLY A 177 -11.23 12.37 -25.08
CA GLY A 177 -11.46 12.10 -23.67
C GLY A 177 -12.37 10.91 -23.44
N LEU A 178 -12.46 10.49 -22.18
CA LEU A 178 -13.32 9.41 -21.71
C LEU A 178 -13.96 9.82 -20.39
N ALA A 179 -15.19 9.37 -20.14
CA ALA A 179 -15.76 9.46 -18.80
C ALA A 179 -15.04 8.47 -17.86
N THR A 180 -14.93 8.80 -16.57
CA THR A 180 -14.34 7.92 -15.55
C THR A 180 -15.02 6.54 -15.53
N SER A 181 -16.33 6.49 -15.78
CA SER A 181 -17.10 5.25 -15.92
C SER A 181 -16.69 4.40 -17.14
N GLN A 182 -16.33 5.04 -18.25
CA GLN A 182 -15.80 4.35 -19.45
C GLN A 182 -14.39 3.83 -19.19
N VAL A 183 -13.53 4.62 -18.54
CA VAL A 183 -12.19 4.17 -18.12
C VAL A 183 -12.31 2.94 -17.22
N ARG A 184 -13.21 2.97 -16.23
CA ARG A 184 -13.52 1.80 -15.37
C ARG A 184 -13.97 0.59 -16.19
N ALA A 185 -14.86 0.78 -17.16
CA ALA A 185 -15.36 -0.30 -18.00
C ALA A 185 -14.27 -0.92 -18.88
N VAL A 186 -13.35 -0.10 -19.40
CA VAL A 186 -12.17 -0.56 -20.17
C VAL A 186 -11.22 -1.37 -19.27
N PHE A 187 -10.80 -0.82 -18.14
CA PHE A 187 -9.82 -1.49 -17.27
C PHE A 187 -10.37 -2.70 -16.51
N SER A 188 -11.69 -2.78 -16.29
CA SER A 188 -12.35 -4.01 -15.81
C SER A 188 -12.57 -5.05 -16.92
N GLY A 189 -12.32 -4.69 -18.18
CA GLY A 189 -12.52 -5.55 -19.34
C GLY A 189 -13.99 -5.76 -19.70
N ARG A 190 -14.89 -4.87 -19.28
CA ARG A 190 -16.28 -4.84 -19.77
C ARG A 190 -16.36 -4.28 -21.19
N LEU A 191 -15.53 -3.26 -21.49
CA LEU A 191 -15.29 -2.76 -22.85
C LEU A 191 -13.92 -3.26 -23.28
N ARG A 192 -13.84 -3.83 -24.49
CA ARG A 192 -12.64 -4.52 -24.97
C ARG A 192 -12.22 -4.09 -26.36
N ASP A 193 -13.07 -3.37 -27.08
CA ASP A 193 -12.80 -2.86 -28.42
C ASP A 193 -13.00 -1.34 -28.47
N TRP A 194 -12.08 -0.63 -29.13
CA TRP A 194 -12.18 0.82 -29.27
C TRP A 194 -13.40 1.28 -30.07
N ALA A 195 -13.98 0.43 -30.92
CA ALA A 195 -15.24 0.74 -31.63
C ALA A 195 -16.39 1.00 -30.65
N GLU A 196 -16.39 0.36 -29.48
CA GLU A 196 -17.41 0.56 -28.43
C GLU A 196 -17.36 1.98 -27.81
N LEU A 197 -16.25 2.69 -28.02
CA LEU A 197 -16.00 4.06 -27.54
C LEU A 197 -16.00 5.09 -28.68
N GLY A 198 -16.38 4.70 -29.90
CA GLY A 198 -16.33 5.56 -31.08
C GLY A 198 -14.92 5.76 -31.65
N GLY A 199 -13.96 4.90 -31.27
CA GLY A 199 -12.61 4.86 -31.81
C GLY A 199 -12.47 4.01 -33.07
N ARG A 200 -11.23 3.85 -33.54
CA ARG A 200 -10.92 2.91 -34.64
C ARG A 200 -11.11 1.48 -34.13
N PRO A 201 -11.80 0.59 -34.86
CA PRO A 201 -12.03 -0.78 -34.40
C PRO A 201 -10.74 -1.52 -34.04
N GLY A 202 -10.83 -2.31 -32.98
CA GLY A 202 -9.83 -3.29 -32.58
C GLY A 202 -9.65 -3.39 -31.08
N ARG A 203 -9.06 -4.52 -30.67
CA ARG A 203 -8.90 -4.91 -29.27
C ARG A 203 -8.03 -3.93 -28.49
N ILE A 204 -8.53 -3.46 -27.35
CA ILE A 204 -7.81 -2.58 -26.43
C ILE A 204 -6.68 -3.37 -25.74
N ALA A 205 -5.45 -2.86 -25.80
CA ALA A 205 -4.32 -3.37 -25.04
C ALA A 205 -4.22 -2.62 -23.70
N LEU A 206 -4.42 -3.34 -22.59
CA LEU A 206 -4.46 -2.75 -21.25
C LEU A 206 -3.06 -2.79 -20.61
N HIS A 207 -2.57 -1.62 -20.19
CA HIS A 207 -1.31 -1.48 -19.46
C HIS A 207 -1.57 -0.85 -18.09
N ALA A 208 -1.11 -1.49 -17.03
CA ALA A 208 -1.37 -1.04 -15.67
C ALA A 208 -0.10 -1.13 -14.81
N ARG A 209 0.04 -0.18 -13.88
CA ARG A 209 1.04 -0.22 -12.82
C ARG A 209 0.81 -1.43 -11.92
N ASP A 210 1.86 -2.13 -11.49
CA ASP A 210 1.75 -3.33 -10.66
C ASP A 210 1.26 -3.03 -9.22
N ASP A 211 1.12 -4.07 -8.40
CA ASP A 211 0.59 -3.95 -7.04
C ASP A 211 1.53 -3.22 -6.07
N ARG A 212 2.69 -2.78 -6.57
CA ARG A 212 3.73 -2.08 -5.83
C ARG A 212 3.79 -0.59 -6.16
N SER A 213 2.70 -0.04 -6.72
CA SER A 213 2.69 1.33 -7.21
C SER A 213 1.63 2.17 -6.52
N GLY A 214 2.03 3.33 -6.00
CA GLY A 214 1.06 4.31 -5.49
C GLY A 214 0.12 4.86 -6.55
N THR A 215 0.58 4.90 -7.80
CA THR A 215 -0.26 5.22 -8.95
C THR A 215 -1.34 4.14 -9.16
N TRP A 216 -1.01 2.86 -8.94
CA TRP A 216 -1.98 1.77 -8.98
C TRP A 216 -3.02 1.88 -7.87
N ASP A 217 -2.59 2.13 -6.63
CA ASP A 217 -3.52 2.32 -5.50
C ASP A 217 -4.51 3.44 -5.75
N SER A 218 -4.01 4.56 -6.28
CA SER A 218 -4.83 5.71 -6.63
C SER A 218 -5.80 5.38 -7.77
N PHE A 219 -5.33 4.70 -8.84
CA PHE A 219 -6.20 4.25 -9.93
C PHE A 219 -7.28 3.29 -9.43
N ARG A 220 -6.92 2.33 -8.58
CA ARG A 220 -7.87 1.39 -7.99
C ARG A 220 -8.94 2.11 -7.18
N SER A 221 -8.56 3.05 -6.33
CA SER A 221 -9.49 3.80 -5.49
C SER A 221 -10.41 4.72 -6.30
N MET A 222 -9.85 5.52 -7.21
CA MET A 222 -10.59 6.57 -7.93
C MET A 222 -11.37 6.02 -9.13
N VAL A 223 -10.80 5.04 -9.85
CA VAL A 223 -11.35 4.56 -11.12
C VAL A 223 -12.01 3.20 -10.99
N LEU A 224 -11.41 2.21 -10.32
CA LEU A 224 -11.98 0.85 -10.25
C LEU A 224 -12.99 0.66 -9.12
N GLY A 225 -12.83 1.36 -8.00
CA GLY A 225 -13.62 1.16 -6.78
C GLY A 225 -13.63 -0.32 -6.38
N THR A 226 -14.81 -0.94 -6.43
CA THR A 226 -15.00 -2.36 -6.11
C THR A 226 -14.78 -3.31 -7.30
N ALA A 227 -14.60 -2.79 -8.52
CA ALA A 227 -14.35 -3.62 -9.70
C ALA A 227 -12.91 -4.16 -9.68
N SER A 228 -12.75 -5.40 -10.14
CA SER A 228 -11.42 -5.98 -10.36
C SER A 228 -10.81 -5.48 -11.66
N LEU A 229 -9.48 -5.37 -11.69
CA LEU A 229 -8.75 -5.20 -12.94
C LEU A 229 -8.94 -6.41 -13.85
N SER A 230 -9.02 -6.16 -15.15
CA SER A 230 -8.99 -7.22 -16.14
C SER A 230 -7.70 -8.03 -16.04
N PRO A 231 -7.75 -9.37 -16.03
CA PRO A 231 -6.56 -10.21 -16.05
C PRO A 231 -5.76 -10.08 -17.36
N ALA A 232 -6.35 -9.45 -18.39
CA ALA A 232 -5.65 -9.14 -19.64
C ALA A 232 -4.71 -7.92 -19.53
N ALA A 233 -4.73 -7.19 -18.42
CA ALA A 233 -3.86 -6.05 -18.22
C ALA A 233 -2.41 -6.50 -17.98
N ARG A 234 -1.49 -6.02 -18.83
CA ARG A 234 -0.06 -6.21 -18.59
C ARG A 234 0.38 -5.29 -17.45
N ARG A 235 1.08 -5.87 -16.48
CA ARG A 235 1.51 -5.20 -15.24
C ARG A 235 2.95 -4.69 -15.38
N TYR A 236 3.22 -3.50 -14.85
CA TYR A 236 4.52 -2.82 -14.96
C TYR A 236 4.95 -2.21 -13.63
N GLU A 237 6.20 -2.46 -13.26
CA GLU A 237 6.88 -1.77 -12.15
C GLU A 237 7.43 -0.41 -12.55
N SER A 238 7.76 -0.17 -13.83
CA SER A 238 8.32 1.11 -14.29
C SER A 238 7.29 1.96 -15.04
N THR A 239 7.14 3.23 -14.62
CA THR A 239 6.23 4.20 -15.27
C THR A 239 6.72 4.49 -16.68
N VAL A 240 8.04 4.56 -16.85
CA VAL A 240 8.70 4.77 -18.13
C VAL A 240 8.45 3.60 -19.08
N GLU A 241 8.56 2.35 -18.60
CA GLU A 241 8.29 1.17 -19.43
C GLU A 241 6.82 1.05 -19.81
N LEU A 242 5.91 1.37 -18.88
CA LEU A 242 4.47 1.40 -19.17
C LEU A 242 4.17 2.44 -20.26
N ALA A 243 4.67 3.67 -20.10
CA ALA A 243 4.48 4.73 -21.09
C ALA A 243 5.11 4.37 -22.44
N ALA A 244 6.30 3.74 -22.46
CA ALA A 244 6.93 3.26 -23.68
C ALA A 244 6.10 2.17 -24.37
N ALA A 245 5.49 1.26 -23.62
CA ALA A 245 4.60 0.24 -24.17
C ALA A 245 3.34 0.85 -24.78
N VAL A 246 2.75 1.87 -24.12
CA VAL A 246 1.61 2.62 -24.67
C VAL A 246 1.99 3.40 -25.93
N ALA A 247 3.19 3.98 -25.97
CA ALA A 247 3.71 4.68 -27.15
C ALA A 247 4.02 3.74 -28.33
N ALA A 248 4.22 2.44 -28.09
CA ALA A 248 4.57 1.48 -29.13
C ALA A 248 3.36 0.80 -29.79
N ASP A 249 2.18 0.87 -29.17
CA ASP A 249 0.97 0.17 -29.65
C ASP A 249 -0.20 1.15 -29.83
N PRO A 250 -0.66 1.41 -31.07
CA PRO A 250 -1.84 2.24 -31.36
C PRO A 250 -3.12 1.84 -30.63
N MET A 251 -3.20 0.60 -30.15
CA MET A 251 -4.35 0.04 -29.45
C MET A 251 -4.24 0.11 -27.93
N ALA A 252 -3.10 0.62 -27.42
CA ALA A 252 -2.82 0.63 -26.00
C ALA A 252 -3.48 1.80 -25.25
N ILE A 253 -3.87 1.49 -24.01
CA ILE A 253 -4.26 2.45 -22.97
C ILE A 253 -3.54 2.08 -21.68
N GLY A 254 -3.09 3.10 -20.96
CA GLY A 254 -2.49 2.97 -19.64
C GLY A 254 -2.81 4.16 -18.75
N PHE A 255 -2.24 4.17 -17.56
CA PHE A 255 -2.36 5.30 -16.64
C PHE A 255 -1.03 5.53 -15.91
N VAL A 256 -0.77 6.80 -15.61
CA VAL A 256 0.44 7.28 -14.92
C VAL A 256 0.07 8.44 -13.99
N GLY A 257 0.89 8.74 -12.99
CA GLY A 257 0.84 10.06 -12.34
C GLY A 257 1.14 11.17 -13.35
N LEU A 258 0.67 12.39 -13.13
CA LEU A 258 0.76 13.48 -14.11
C LEU A 258 2.20 13.75 -14.53
N VAL A 259 3.13 13.70 -13.57
CA VAL A 259 4.58 13.85 -13.81
C VAL A 259 5.18 12.77 -14.72
N GLY A 260 4.49 11.64 -14.89
CA GLY A 260 4.90 10.53 -15.77
C GLY A 260 4.44 10.67 -17.21
N VAL A 261 3.63 11.69 -17.54
CA VAL A 261 3.24 11.99 -18.92
C VAL A 261 4.43 12.58 -19.66
N ASN A 262 4.78 12.02 -20.81
CA ASN A 262 5.87 12.49 -21.67
C ASN A 262 5.39 12.71 -23.11
N ASP A 263 6.30 13.18 -23.96
CA ASP A 263 6.07 13.54 -25.37
C ASP A 263 5.74 12.37 -26.31
N ARG A 264 5.92 11.12 -25.86
CA ARG A 264 5.68 9.92 -26.67
C ARG A 264 4.26 9.36 -26.53
N VAL A 265 3.51 9.83 -25.54
CA VAL A 265 2.12 9.41 -25.29
C VAL A 265 1.20 10.61 -25.27
N ARG A 266 -0.09 10.38 -25.40
CA ARG A 266 -1.09 11.44 -25.26
C ARG A 266 -1.99 11.16 -24.09
N ALA A 267 -2.14 12.14 -23.21
CA ALA A 267 -3.12 12.07 -22.13
C ALA A 267 -4.53 12.40 -22.66
N LEU A 268 -5.52 11.62 -22.23
CA LEU A 268 -6.93 11.87 -22.51
C LEU A 268 -7.51 12.84 -21.49
N ALA A 269 -8.43 13.70 -21.95
CA ALA A 269 -9.31 14.41 -21.03
C ALA A 269 -10.23 13.41 -20.31
N VAL A 270 -10.61 13.70 -19.07
CA VAL A 270 -11.50 12.85 -18.28
C VAL A 270 -12.70 13.66 -17.83
N SER A 271 -13.90 13.05 -17.87
CA SER A 271 -15.12 13.63 -17.29
C SER A 271 -15.70 12.75 -16.18
N ASP A 272 -16.35 13.39 -15.21
CA ASP A 272 -17.18 12.71 -14.21
C ASP A 272 -18.53 13.43 -14.08
N GLY A 273 -19.47 13.10 -14.97
CA GLY A 273 -20.80 13.74 -15.04
C GLY A 273 -20.85 15.13 -15.68
N GLY A 274 -19.70 15.75 -15.96
CA GLY A 274 -19.58 17.07 -16.59
C GLY A 274 -18.76 17.09 -17.89
N ALA A 275 -18.21 18.26 -18.24
CA ALA A 275 -17.29 18.40 -19.36
C ALA A 275 -15.99 17.61 -19.12
N ALA A 276 -15.38 17.11 -20.20
CA ALA A 276 -14.09 16.45 -20.08
C ALA A 276 -12.98 17.48 -19.89
N VAL A 277 -12.15 17.28 -18.87
CA VAL A 277 -11.07 18.18 -18.48
C VAL A 277 -9.73 17.50 -18.77
N ALA A 278 -8.80 18.22 -19.39
CA ALA A 278 -7.46 17.69 -19.66
C ALA A 278 -6.61 17.66 -18.38
N PRO A 279 -5.76 16.64 -18.19
CA PRO A 279 -4.86 16.58 -17.05
C PRO A 279 -3.74 17.60 -17.23
N SER A 280 -3.84 18.74 -16.54
CA SER A 280 -2.81 19.77 -16.51
C SER A 280 -2.57 20.28 -15.09
N GLU A 281 -1.40 20.87 -14.85
CA GLU A 281 -1.06 21.42 -13.53
C GLU A 281 -2.11 22.43 -13.04
N ARG A 282 -2.61 23.29 -13.94
CA ARG A 282 -3.66 24.25 -13.62
C ARG A 282 -4.93 23.54 -13.12
N GLU A 283 -5.47 22.63 -13.93
CA GLU A 283 -6.73 21.94 -13.62
C GLU A 283 -6.61 21.03 -12.38
N VAL A 284 -5.41 20.49 -12.13
CA VAL A 284 -5.12 19.75 -10.89
C VAL A 284 -5.03 20.69 -9.69
N SER A 285 -4.40 21.87 -9.82
CA SER A 285 -4.21 22.82 -8.72
C SER A 285 -5.50 23.42 -8.18
N VAL A 286 -6.54 23.50 -9.02
CA VAL A 286 -7.88 23.96 -8.64
C VAL A 286 -8.87 22.80 -8.45
N GLU A 287 -8.40 21.56 -8.56
CA GLU A 287 -9.18 20.32 -8.37
C GLU A 287 -10.34 20.13 -9.36
N ASP A 288 -10.33 20.83 -10.50
CA ASP A 288 -11.34 20.69 -11.57
C ASP A 288 -11.11 19.43 -12.42
N TYR A 289 -9.88 18.92 -12.49
CA TYR A 289 -9.60 17.67 -13.19
C TYR A 289 -10.14 16.46 -12.40
N PRO A 290 -11.01 15.58 -12.95
CA PRO A 290 -11.71 14.56 -12.16
C PRO A 290 -10.85 13.51 -11.48
N LEU A 291 -9.62 13.28 -11.97
CA LEU A 291 -8.69 12.32 -11.36
C LEU A 291 -7.56 13.05 -10.59
N SER A 292 -7.87 14.23 -10.06
CA SER A 292 -7.04 14.93 -9.08
C SER A 292 -7.13 14.24 -7.72
N ARG A 293 -6.01 14.23 -7.00
CA ARG A 293 -5.92 13.71 -5.64
C ARG A 293 -5.12 14.66 -4.77
N ARG A 294 -5.59 14.84 -3.54
CA ARG A 294 -4.80 15.42 -2.46
C ARG A 294 -3.90 14.36 -1.86
N LEU A 295 -2.67 14.77 -1.57
CA LEU A 295 -1.70 13.99 -0.79
C LEU A 295 -1.66 14.58 0.60
N PHE A 296 -1.78 13.74 1.62
CA PHE A 296 -1.97 14.14 3.01
C PHE A 296 -0.84 13.60 3.89
N LEU A 297 -0.46 14.41 4.87
CA LEU A 297 0.19 13.94 6.08
C LEU A 297 -0.81 13.99 7.23
N TYR A 298 -0.86 12.92 8.01
CA TYR A 298 -1.67 12.80 9.21
C TYR A 298 -0.82 12.82 10.45
N LEU A 299 -1.22 13.63 11.41
CA LEU A 299 -0.58 13.79 12.72
C LEU A 299 -1.57 13.36 13.80
N LYS A 300 -1.05 12.84 14.91
CA LYS A 300 -1.87 12.58 16.10
C LYS A 300 -2.12 13.90 16.85
N PRO A 301 -3.29 14.10 17.49
CA PRO A 301 -3.56 15.26 18.30
C PRO A 301 -2.52 15.46 19.39
N GLY A 302 -1.95 16.66 19.47
CA GLY A 302 -0.94 17.01 20.45
C GLY A 302 0.47 16.48 20.16
N GLU A 303 0.67 15.74 19.08
CA GLU A 303 1.99 15.28 18.65
C GLU A 303 2.85 16.48 18.22
N LYS A 304 4.09 16.52 18.72
CA LYS A 304 5.11 17.48 18.27
C LYS A 304 6.21 16.71 17.58
N ASN A 305 6.04 16.49 16.28
CA ASN A 305 7.09 15.94 15.44
C ASN A 305 8.13 17.04 15.12
N PRO A 306 9.42 16.69 15.02
CA PRO A 306 10.51 17.63 14.74
C PRO A 306 10.50 18.21 13.32
#